data_AF-A0A183D0P4-F1
#
_entry.id   AF-A0A183D0P4-F1
#
_cell.length_a   1.000
_cell.length_b   1.000
_cell.length_c   1.000
_cell.angle_alpha   90.00
_cell.angle_beta   90.00
_cell.angle_gamma   90.00
#
_symmetry.space_group_name_H-M   'P 1'
#
loop_
_entity.id
_entity.type
_entity.pdbx_description
1 polymer ?
#
loop_
_entity_poly.entity_id
_entity_poly.type
_entity_poly.pdbx_seq_one_letter_code
_entity_poly.pdbx_strand_id
1 'polypeptide(L)'
;MVFVQQALRQRRVADAVGLYRAARGLWPSAGIFGKDDIAAEDEFLEIRAIYFTDLEKNLHLCFLKQIEKIWKKYREQEYGPELEEDYDAEQDKLGEEGSLSDPDDVQSRAVEIDFHFNEYVAKFARVDVLKWLSFQ
;
A
#
# COMPACT_ATOMS: atom_id res chain seq x y z
N MET A 1 -15.54 10.06 -7.99
CA MET A 1 -16.53 9.20 -7.28
C MET A 1 -16.34 9.22 -5.75
N VAL A 2 -15.12 9.10 -5.21
CA VAL A 2 -14.88 9.14 -3.75
C VAL A 2 -15.39 10.42 -3.09
N PHE A 3 -15.13 11.60 -3.67
CA PHE A 3 -15.65 12.87 -3.16
C PHE A 3 -17.19 12.96 -3.18
N VAL A 4 -17.83 12.36 -4.19
CA VAL A 4 -19.30 12.26 -4.26
C VAL A 4 -19.80 11.39 -3.12
N GLN A 5 -19.18 10.22 -2.89
CA GLN A 5 -19.54 9.34 -1.79
C GLN A 5 -19.33 10.00 -0.41
N GLN A 6 -18.24 10.74 -0.22
CA GLN A 6 -17.96 11.47 1.01
C GLN A 6 -18.99 12.57 1.27
N ALA A 7 -19.37 13.34 0.24
CA ALA A 7 -20.43 14.35 0.35
C ALA A 7 -21.79 13.72 0.71
N LEU A 8 -22.12 12.56 0.14
CA LEU A 8 -23.33 11.80 0.49
C LEU A 8 -23.30 11.31 1.94
N ARG A 9 -22.17 10.77 2.43
CA ARG A 9 -22.00 10.33 3.83
C ARG A 9 -22.12 11.49 4.82
N GLN A 10 -21.65 12.68 4.43
CA GLN A 10 -21.77 13.91 5.21
C GLN A 10 -23.16 14.57 5.09
N ARG A 11 -24.12 13.91 4.42
CA ARG A 11 -25.48 14.41 4.15
C ARG A 11 -25.53 15.71 3.34
N ARG A 12 -24.44 16.07 2.65
CA ARG A 12 -24.36 17.22 1.74
C ARG A 12 -24.80 16.80 0.34
N VAL A 13 -26.11 16.60 0.17
CA VAL A 13 -26.68 16.04 -1.07
C VAL A 13 -26.52 16.99 -2.26
N ALA A 14 -26.68 18.29 -2.05
CA ALA A 14 -26.49 19.30 -3.11
C ALA A 14 -25.05 19.29 -3.66
N ASP A 15 -24.06 19.23 -2.77
CA ASP A 15 -22.65 19.16 -3.13
C ASP A 15 -22.34 17.85 -3.88
N ALA A 16 -22.92 16.73 -3.46
CA ALA A 16 -22.72 15.45 -4.12
C ALA A 16 -23.22 15.45 -5.57
N VAL A 17 -24.44 15.98 -5.81
CA VAL A 17 -25.01 16.10 -7.16
C VAL A 17 -24.21 17.10 -8.00
N GLY A 18 -23.81 18.23 -7.41
CA GLY A 18 -22.96 19.22 -8.08
C GLY A 18 -21.61 18.63 -8.51
N LEU A 19 -20.95 17.89 -7.62
CA LEU A 19 -19.70 17.18 -7.93
C LEU A 19 -19.88 16.11 -9.01
N TYR A 20 -21.00 15.38 -8.99
CA TYR A 20 -21.30 14.38 -10.02
C TYR A 20 -21.49 15.01 -11.41
N ARG A 21 -22.25 16.11 -11.49
CA ARG A 21 -22.46 16.87 -12.74
C ARG A 21 -21.19 17.53 -13.23
N ALA A 22 -20.39 18.11 -12.34
CA ALA A 22 -19.10 18.69 -12.67
C ALA A 22 -18.12 17.63 -13.21
N ALA A 23 -18.06 16.46 -12.56
CA ALA A 23 -17.23 15.35 -13.02
C ALA A 23 -17.63 14.86 -14.42
N ARG A 24 -18.93 14.83 -14.72
CA ARG A 24 -19.44 14.51 -16.06
C ARG A 24 -18.99 15.51 -17.12
N GLY A 25 -19.09 16.81 -16.83
CA GLY A 25 -18.63 17.86 -17.73
C GLY A 25 -17.10 17.86 -17.95
N LEU A 26 -16.32 17.43 -16.96
CA LEU A 26 -14.87 17.32 -17.05
C LEU A 26 -14.40 16.10 -17.85
N TRP A 27 -15.12 14.98 -17.77
CA TRP A 27 -14.76 13.73 -18.44
C TRP A 27 -15.88 13.17 -19.33
N PRO A 28 -16.26 13.86 -20.42
CA PRO A 28 -17.30 13.40 -21.34
C PRO A 28 -16.86 12.20 -22.18
N SER A 29 -15.57 12.06 -22.47
CA SER A 29 -15.02 11.10 -23.43
C SER A 29 -15.09 9.64 -22.99
N ALA A 30 -15.15 9.37 -21.69
CA ALA A 30 -15.08 8.02 -21.17
C ALA A 30 -16.46 7.38 -20.93
N GLY A 31 -17.55 8.18 -21.00
CA GLY A 31 -18.91 7.70 -20.70
C GLY A 31 -19.09 7.14 -19.28
N ILE A 32 -18.11 7.33 -18.38
CA ILE A 32 -18.06 6.74 -17.03
C ILE A 32 -19.16 7.31 -16.13
N PHE A 33 -19.60 8.54 -16.38
CA PHE A 33 -20.63 9.24 -15.61
C PHE A 33 -21.97 9.34 -16.35
N GLY A 34 -22.18 8.45 -17.34
CA GLY A 34 -23.33 8.45 -18.22
C GLY A 34 -23.20 9.40 -19.42
N LYS A 35 -24.29 9.54 -20.18
CA LYS A 35 -24.41 10.49 -21.30
C LYS A 35 -24.96 11.83 -20.81
N ASP A 36 -24.77 12.89 -21.59
CA ASP A 36 -25.27 14.23 -21.24
C ASP A 36 -26.80 14.29 -21.10
N ASP A 37 -27.53 13.48 -21.88
CA ASP A 37 -29.00 13.40 -21.89
C ASP A 37 -29.57 12.31 -20.96
N ILE A 38 -28.94 12.05 -19.81
CA ILE A 38 -29.44 11.04 -18.87
C ILE A 38 -30.72 11.53 -18.17
N ALA A 39 -31.70 10.65 -18.00
CA ALA A 39 -32.90 10.97 -17.23
C ALA A 39 -32.53 11.20 -15.76
N ALA A 40 -33.26 12.09 -15.07
CA ALA A 40 -32.99 12.40 -13.66
C ALA A 40 -33.09 11.14 -12.76
N GLU A 41 -33.93 10.17 -13.13
CA GLU A 41 -34.05 8.89 -12.43
C GLU A 41 -32.81 8.01 -12.58
N ASP A 42 -32.23 7.97 -13.78
CA ASP A 42 -31.00 7.24 -14.06
C ASP A 42 -29.79 7.89 -13.36
N GLU A 43 -29.71 9.24 -13.35
CA GLU A 43 -28.70 9.98 -12.57
C GLU A 43 -28.78 9.61 -11.08
N PHE A 44 -30.00 9.50 -10.55
CA PHE A 44 -30.21 9.11 -9.16
C PHE A 44 -29.78 7.66 -8.88
N LEU A 45 -30.07 6.73 -9.78
CA LEU A 45 -29.66 5.32 -9.66
C LEU A 45 -28.13 5.17 -9.63
N GLU A 46 -27.41 5.92 -10.47
CA GLU A 46 -25.94 5.93 -10.48
C GLU A 46 -25.35 6.48 -9.18
N ILE A 47 -25.86 7.62 -8.71
CA ILE A 47 -25.41 8.23 -7.44
C ILE A 47 -25.71 7.29 -6.26
N ARG A 48 -26.86 6.59 -6.30
CA ARG A 48 -27.21 5.57 -5.32
C ARG A 48 -26.24 4.39 -5.38
N ALA A 49 -25.90 3.90 -6.58
CA ALA A 49 -24.92 2.84 -6.75
C ALA A 49 -23.56 3.25 -6.14
N ILE A 50 -23.09 4.47 -6.43
CA ILE A 50 -21.86 5.05 -5.87
C ILE A 50 -21.89 5.08 -4.33
N TYR A 51 -23.04 5.39 -3.73
CA TYR A 51 -23.18 5.40 -2.28
C TYR A 51 -22.96 4.01 -1.66
N PHE A 52 -23.57 2.99 -2.25
CA PHE A 52 -23.51 1.61 -1.76
C PHE A 52 -22.23 0.87 -2.14
N THR A 53 -21.50 1.34 -3.16
CA THR A 53 -20.18 0.79 -3.48
C THR A 53 -19.16 1.19 -2.42
N ASP A 54 -18.41 0.23 -1.88
CA ASP A 54 -17.36 0.47 -0.89
C ASP A 54 -16.09 1.03 -1.57
N LEU A 55 -16.10 2.29 -2.02
CA LEU A 55 -14.98 2.88 -2.77
C LEU A 55 -13.77 3.17 -1.88
N GLU A 56 -13.97 3.52 -0.59
CA GLU A 56 -12.85 3.78 0.33
C GLU A 56 -11.99 2.55 0.58
N LYS A 57 -12.60 1.38 0.80
CA LYS A 57 -11.87 0.12 0.98
C LYS A 57 -11.11 -0.28 -0.27
N ASN A 58 -11.74 -0.11 -1.43
CA ASN A 58 -11.13 -0.41 -2.73
C ASN A 58 -9.99 0.56 -3.07
N LEU A 59 -10.10 1.84 -2.69
CA LEU A 59 -9.03 2.82 -2.86
C LEU A 59 -7.84 2.49 -1.97
N HIS A 60 -8.07 2.14 -0.70
CA HIS A 60 -6.99 1.75 0.22
C HIS A 60 -6.26 0.51 -0.29
N LEU A 61 -6.98 -0.51 -0.77
CA LEU A 61 -6.40 -1.71 -1.36
C LEU A 61 -5.60 -1.42 -2.65
N CYS A 62 -6.10 -0.55 -3.53
CA CYS A 62 -5.37 -0.16 -4.74
C CYS A 62 -4.10 0.65 -4.43
N PHE A 63 -4.20 1.58 -3.48
CA PHE A 63 -3.07 2.40 -3.04
C PHE A 63 -1.99 1.56 -2.37
N LEU A 64 -2.39 0.64 -1.48
CA LEU A 64 -1.46 -0.33 -0.87
C LEU A 64 -0.78 -1.21 -1.92
N LYS A 65 -1.53 -1.74 -2.90
CA LYS A 65 -0.94 -2.52 -4.00
C LYS A 65 0.03 -1.71 -4.86
N GLN A 66 -0.25 -0.42 -5.08
CA GLN A 66 0.68 0.47 -5.78
C GLN A 66 1.94 0.73 -4.98
N ILE A 67 1.79 0.97 -3.67
CA ILE A 67 2.91 1.08 -2.74
C ILE A 67 3.75 -0.21 -2.81
N GLU A 68 3.18 -1.38 -2.57
CA GLU A 68 3.90 -2.67 -2.64
C GLU A 68 4.69 -2.85 -3.93
N LYS A 69 4.11 -2.50 -5.09
CA LYS A 69 4.83 -2.54 -6.38
C LYS A 69 6.01 -1.58 -6.43
N ILE A 70 5.85 -0.37 -5.91
CA ILE A 70 6.93 0.63 -5.86
C ILE A 70 8.05 0.13 -4.93
N TRP A 71 7.70 -0.37 -3.75
CA TRP A 71 8.64 -0.91 -2.78
C TRP A 71 9.37 -2.15 -3.31
N LYS A 72 8.68 -3.04 -4.02
CA LYS A 72 9.27 -4.20 -4.69
C LYS A 72 10.33 -3.77 -5.72
N LYS A 73 10.01 -2.77 -6.55
CA LYS A 73 10.97 -2.22 -7.53
C LYS A 73 12.22 -1.64 -6.87
N TYR A 74 12.04 -0.81 -5.83
CA TYR A 74 13.19 -0.24 -5.12
C TYR A 74 14.03 -1.31 -4.41
N ARG A 75 13.38 -2.33 -3.83
CA ARG A 75 14.07 -3.47 -3.22
C ARG A 75 14.88 -4.26 -4.25
N GLU A 76 14.26 -4.63 -5.37
CA GLU A 76 14.94 -5.34 -6.47
C GLU A 76 16.13 -4.56 -7.02
N GLN A 77 16.02 -3.23 -7.07
CA GLN A 77 17.11 -2.35 -7.50
C GLN A 77 18.29 -2.32 -6.51
N GLU A 78 18.02 -2.34 -5.21
CA GLU A 78 19.05 -2.19 -4.16
C GLU A 78 19.65 -3.53 -3.72
N TYR A 79 18.83 -4.58 -3.60
CA TYR A 79 19.17 -5.88 -3.03
C TYR A 79 19.14 -7.04 -4.03
N GLY A 80 18.67 -6.81 -5.27
CA GLY A 80 18.50 -7.85 -6.28
C GLY A 80 17.18 -8.63 -6.15
N PRO A 81 16.90 -9.58 -7.07
CA PRO A 81 15.68 -10.37 -7.04
C PRO A 81 15.61 -11.23 -5.79
N GLU A 82 14.45 -11.26 -5.15
CA GLU A 82 14.15 -12.11 -4.00
C GLU A 82 14.23 -13.57 -4.45
N LEU A 83 15.23 -14.30 -3.98
CA LEU A 83 15.29 -15.75 -4.16
C LEU A 83 14.14 -16.35 -3.36
N GLU A 84 13.15 -16.91 -4.05
CA GLU A 84 12.27 -17.90 -3.42
C GLU A 84 13.19 -19.05 -3.00
N GLU A 85 13.50 -19.14 -1.71
CA GLU A 85 14.11 -20.33 -1.14
C GLU A 85 13.08 -21.46 -1.26
N ASP A 86 13.14 -22.20 -2.37
CA ASP A 86 12.54 -23.53 -2.47
C ASP A 86 13.22 -24.40 -1.40
N TYR A 87 12.54 -24.61 -0.27
CA TYR A 87 12.94 -25.55 0.78
C TYR A 87 12.78 -27.02 0.34
N ASP A 88 13.00 -27.33 -0.95
CA ASP A 88 12.85 -28.68 -1.51
C ASP A 88 14.02 -29.02 -2.45
N ALA A 89 15.21 -29.26 -1.86
CA ALA A 89 16.23 -30.13 -2.46
C ALA A 89 17.32 -30.52 -1.45
N GLU A 90 17.35 -31.82 -1.11
CA GLU A 90 18.50 -32.59 -0.64
C GLU A 90 19.04 -32.33 0.78
N GLN A 91 18.25 -32.71 1.80
CA GLN A 91 18.83 -33.30 3.02
C GLN A 91 19.26 -34.74 2.74
N ASP A 92 20.41 -34.95 2.11
CA ASP A 92 21.04 -36.27 2.18
C ASP A 92 22.56 -36.17 1.99
N LYS A 93 23.25 -35.84 3.08
CA LYS A 93 24.63 -36.23 3.47
C LYS A 93 25.31 -35.17 4.33
N LEU A 94 25.08 -35.23 5.63
CA LEU A 94 26.15 -35.03 6.62
C LEU A 94 25.73 -35.75 7.91
N GLY A 95 26.62 -36.64 8.35
CA GLY A 95 26.32 -37.74 9.25
C GLY A 95 26.06 -37.36 10.70
N GLU A 96 25.27 -38.24 11.32
CA GLU A 96 25.37 -38.75 12.69
C GLU A 96 25.59 -37.78 13.86
N GLU A 97 24.59 -37.81 14.74
CA GLU A 97 24.54 -37.39 16.15
C GLU A 97 24.15 -35.92 16.46
N GLY A 98 22.85 -35.72 16.72
CA GLY A 98 22.32 -34.53 17.38
C GLY A 98 20.79 -34.60 17.52
N SER A 99 20.31 -34.93 18.73
CA SER A 99 18.91 -35.07 19.12
C SER A 99 17.98 -33.98 18.55
N LEU A 100 16.78 -34.40 18.08
CA LEU A 100 15.64 -33.50 17.88
C LEU A 100 15.45 -32.68 19.16
N SER A 101 15.54 -31.36 19.05
CA SER A 101 15.29 -30.43 20.14
C SER A 101 13.99 -29.67 19.81
N ASP A 102 13.09 -29.60 20.80
CA ASP A 102 11.82 -28.89 20.74
C ASP A 102 12.00 -27.44 20.22
N PRO A 103 11.03 -26.87 19.49
CA PRO A 103 11.14 -25.50 18.96
C PRO A 103 11.24 -24.40 20.03
N ASP A 104 11.10 -24.75 21.32
CA ASP A 104 11.35 -23.85 22.47
C ASP A 104 12.84 -23.76 22.87
N ASP A 105 13.72 -24.58 22.29
CA ASP A 105 15.16 -24.66 22.63
C ASP A 105 16.06 -23.90 21.62
N VAL A 106 15.52 -22.91 20.89
CA VAL A 106 16.37 -21.96 20.16
C VAL A 106 17.05 -21.06 21.20
N GLN A 107 18.16 -21.56 21.76
CA GLN A 107 19.05 -20.78 22.61
C GLN A 107 19.49 -19.55 21.83
N SER A 108 18.88 -18.41 22.17
CA SER A 108 19.23 -17.10 21.64
C SER A 108 20.69 -16.84 22.01
N ARG A 109 21.60 -17.06 21.07
CA ARG A 109 23.03 -16.82 21.28
C ARG A 109 23.27 -15.32 21.26
N ALA A 110 23.36 -14.70 22.44
CA ALA A 110 23.80 -13.33 22.56
C ALA A 110 25.27 -13.23 22.13
N VAL A 111 25.52 -12.55 21.01
CA VAL A 111 26.86 -12.23 20.53
C VAL A 111 27.07 -10.75 20.83
N GLU A 112 28.03 -10.44 21.69
CA GLU A 112 28.47 -9.06 21.90
C GLU A 112 29.23 -8.61 20.65
N ILE A 113 28.69 -7.59 19.98
CA ILE A 113 29.31 -6.96 18.83
C ILE A 113 29.94 -5.66 19.33
N ASP A 114 31.18 -5.39 18.94
CA ASP A 114 31.81 -4.08 19.17
C ASP A 114 31.09 -3.04 18.31
N PHE A 115 30.09 -2.39 18.90
CA PHE A 115 29.18 -1.50 18.19
C PHE A 115 29.75 -0.08 18.13
N HIS A 116 30.27 0.28 16.96
CA HIS A 116 30.71 1.65 16.68
C HIS A 116 29.52 2.53 16.27
N PHE A 117 28.93 3.19 17.27
CA PHE A 117 27.76 4.07 17.09
C PHE A 117 27.97 5.14 16.01
N ASN A 118 29.15 5.76 15.97
CA ASN A 118 29.44 6.84 15.02
C ASN A 118 29.41 6.35 13.56
N GLU A 119 29.92 5.14 13.30
CA GLU A 119 29.91 4.54 11.96
C GLU A 119 28.51 4.12 11.55
N TYR A 120 27.74 3.58 12.49
CA TYR A 120 26.34 3.22 12.28
C TYR A 120 25.52 4.46 11.91
N VAL A 121 25.64 5.54 12.69
CA VAL A 121 24.96 6.80 12.39
C VAL A 121 25.44 7.35 11.06
N ALA A 122 26.74 7.37 10.75
CA ALA A 122 27.23 7.85 9.46
C ALA A 122 26.69 7.04 8.27
N LYS A 123 26.52 5.72 8.42
CA LYS A 123 25.99 4.84 7.38
C LYS A 123 24.50 5.05 7.11
N PHE A 124 23.72 5.33 8.16
CA PHE A 124 22.26 5.40 8.08
C PHE A 124 21.69 6.82 8.20
N ALA A 125 22.52 7.81 8.50
CA ALA A 125 22.13 9.21 8.50
C ALA A 125 21.92 9.70 7.07
N ARG A 126 20.67 9.64 6.63
CA ARG A 126 20.24 10.31 5.41
C ARG A 126 20.37 11.81 5.63
N VAL A 127 21.20 12.45 4.82
CA VAL A 127 21.47 13.90 4.87
C VAL A 127 20.16 14.70 4.77
N ASP A 128 19.16 14.18 4.08
CA ASP A 128 17.84 14.82 3.93
C ASP A 128 17.05 14.86 5.24
N VAL A 129 17.21 13.85 6.11
CA VAL A 129 16.58 13.81 7.45
C VAL A 129 17.27 14.78 8.40
N LEU A 130 18.61 14.85 8.32
CA LEU A 130 19.40 15.80 9.12
C LEU A 130 19.12 17.26 8.73
N LYS A 131 18.96 17.54 7.44
CA LYS A 131 18.55 18.87 6.96
C LYS A 131 17.23 19.30 7.59
N TRP A 132 16.24 18.40 7.63
CA TRP A 132 14.94 18.68 8.26
C TRP A 132 15.04 19.06 9.74
N LEU A 133 15.98 18.48 10.50
CA LEU A 133 16.20 18.82 11.91
C LEU A 133 16.97 20.14 12.10
N SER A 134 17.83 20.52 11.15
CA SER A 134 18.63 21.75 11.23
C SER A 134 17.87 23.04 10.86
N PHE A 135 16.65 22.93 10.34
CA PHE A 135 15.82 24.07 9.90
C PHE A 135 14.75 24.50 10.92
N GLN A 136 14.93 24.18 12.22
CA GLN A 136 14.08 24.70 13.30
C GLN A 136 14.63 25.98 13.92
#